data_AF-A0A367EWI4-F1
#
_entry.id   AF-A0A367EWI4-F1
#
_cell.length_a   1.000
_cell.length_b   1.000
_cell.length_c   1.000
_cell.angle_alpha   90.00
_cell.angle_beta   90.00
_cell.angle_gamma   90.00
#
_symmetry.space_group_name_H-M   'P 1'
#
loop_
_entity.id
_entity.type
_entity.pdbx_description
1 polymer ?
#
loop_
_entity_poly.entity_id
_entity_poly.type
_entity_poly.pdbx_seq_one_letter_code
_entity_poly.pdbx_strand_id
1 'polypeptide(L)'
;MATPMSASTFVAALKKEGVKVSEKYSGWRTHNRNHVGAWGGINGVLIHHTAGRDSRALCYNGRSDLPGPLCHTHLAKDGTATMISSGRANHAGTAARNAFNAVVNESSTHPHPSASSGTVDGNAHFYGIEIENLGTSKDPYPAAQYDAAVRWAAAICRHYGWSADSVVGHKETSIEGKPDPSFDMTKFRRDVAARLKGSAGSGSVTGTEKEIENMDKKTAYTTFWTGDYAPAPKTASTVKENPTWMPISVLVGNYEQTSRARDDIAELAKQVSELTKQVSELSKKVK
;
A
#
# COMPACT_ATOMS: atom_id res chain seq x y z
N MET A 1 10.83 -22.28 12.14
CA MET A 1 9.79 -21.23 12.16
C MET A 1 10.47 -19.87 12.28
N ALA A 2 10.06 -18.86 11.53
CA ALA A 2 10.80 -17.60 11.48
C ALA A 2 10.67 -16.79 12.78
N THR A 3 11.79 -16.23 13.24
CA THR A 3 11.81 -15.35 14.42
C THR A 3 11.34 -13.96 14.02
N PRO A 4 10.49 -13.27 14.81
CA PRO A 4 10.12 -11.90 14.52
C PRO A 4 11.34 -10.97 14.40
N MET A 5 11.33 -10.10 13.40
CA MET A 5 12.29 -9.00 13.30
C MET A 5 12.26 -8.14 14.56
N SER A 6 13.44 -7.67 14.99
CA SER A 6 13.50 -6.53 15.89
C SER A 6 12.89 -5.29 15.24
N ALA A 7 12.42 -4.33 16.03
CA ALA A 7 11.88 -3.07 15.51
C ALA A 7 12.87 -2.35 14.57
N SER A 8 14.16 -2.35 14.91
CA SER A 8 15.20 -1.73 14.08
C SER A 8 15.44 -2.48 12.78
N THR A 9 15.45 -3.83 12.83
CA THR A 9 15.55 -4.67 11.62
C THR A 9 14.37 -4.44 10.69
N PHE A 10 13.16 -4.31 11.24
CA PHE A 10 11.97 -4.09 10.44
C PHE A 10 12.03 -2.74 9.71
N VAL A 11 12.35 -1.65 10.41
CA VAL A 11 12.55 -0.33 9.77
C VAL A 11 13.65 -0.37 8.71
N ALA A 12 14.78 -1.02 9.01
CA ALA A 12 15.90 -1.11 8.07
C ALA A 12 15.50 -1.88 6.80
N ALA A 13 14.77 -2.99 6.93
CA ALA A 13 14.28 -3.77 5.80
C ALA A 13 13.35 -2.92 4.90
N LEU A 14 12.39 -2.22 5.51
CA LEU A 14 11.47 -1.33 4.78
C LEU A 14 12.20 -0.21 4.05
N LYS A 15 13.13 0.49 4.72
CA LYS A 15 13.94 1.54 4.11
C LYS A 15 14.81 1.02 2.96
N LYS A 16 15.41 -0.17 3.12
CA LYS A 16 16.22 -0.82 2.08
C LYS A 16 15.40 -1.14 0.83
N GLU A 17 14.12 -1.44 0.98
CA GLU A 17 13.20 -1.67 -0.14
C GLU A 17 12.60 -0.37 -0.71
N GLY A 18 13.01 0.79 -0.17
CA GLY A 18 12.59 2.12 -0.64
C GLY A 18 11.22 2.57 -0.12
N VAL A 19 10.77 2.06 1.03
CA VAL A 19 9.53 2.51 1.67
C VAL A 19 9.76 3.82 2.43
N LYS A 20 8.86 4.80 2.29
CA LYS A 20 8.83 6.03 3.09
C LYS A 20 8.34 5.73 4.51
N VAL A 21 9.26 5.36 5.40
CA VAL A 21 8.96 4.98 6.78
C VAL A 21 8.82 6.20 7.70
N SER A 22 7.73 6.24 8.47
CA SER A 22 7.49 7.21 9.54
C SER A 22 7.45 6.52 10.91
N GLU A 23 8.30 6.95 11.83
CA GLU A 23 8.29 6.52 13.24
C GLU A 23 7.56 7.55 14.13
N LYS A 24 6.45 8.12 13.64
CA LYS A 24 5.73 9.22 14.29
C LYS A 24 5.35 8.95 15.75
N TYR A 25 4.99 7.70 16.08
CA TYR A 25 4.67 7.31 17.44
C TYR A 25 5.92 6.80 18.14
N SER A 26 6.56 7.61 18.99
CA SER A 26 7.80 7.23 19.69
C SER A 26 7.71 5.89 20.44
N GLY A 27 6.52 5.52 20.94
CA GLY A 27 6.25 4.26 21.63
C GLY A 27 6.03 3.03 20.74
N TRP A 28 6.00 3.14 19.41
CA TRP A 28 5.63 2.05 18.51
C TRP A 28 6.50 0.78 18.68
N ARG A 29 7.76 0.97 19.08
CA ARG A 29 8.76 -0.10 19.28
C ARG A 29 8.49 -1.00 20.49
N THR A 30 7.59 -0.59 21.37
CA THR A 30 7.13 -1.36 22.54
C THR A 30 5.61 -1.47 22.60
N HIS A 31 4.89 -0.85 21.66
CA HIS A 31 3.44 -0.90 21.57
C HIS A 31 3.00 -2.20 20.92
N ASN A 32 2.67 -3.21 21.72
CA ASN A 32 2.24 -4.52 21.26
C ASN A 32 1.36 -5.22 22.30
N ARG A 33 0.82 -6.38 21.92
CA ARG A 33 -0.03 -7.22 22.76
C ARG A 33 0.62 -8.55 23.11
N ASN A 34 1.95 -8.63 23.20
CA ASN A 34 2.65 -9.90 23.49
C ASN A 34 2.22 -10.54 24.82
N HIS A 35 1.71 -9.74 25.78
CA HIS A 35 1.14 -10.22 27.05
C HIS A 35 -0.21 -10.95 26.89
N VAL A 36 -0.87 -10.82 25.74
CA VAL A 36 -2.18 -11.44 25.46
C VAL A 36 -2.03 -12.80 24.80
N GLY A 37 -0.93 -13.04 24.09
CA GLY A 37 -0.72 -14.29 23.37
C GLY A 37 0.62 -14.31 22.64
N ALA A 38 0.93 -15.46 22.04
CA ALA A 38 2.20 -15.67 21.37
C ALA A 38 2.44 -14.65 20.24
N TRP A 39 3.71 -14.32 20.07
CA TRP A 39 4.22 -13.58 18.92
C TRP A 39 5.48 -14.28 18.44
N GLY A 40 5.41 -14.98 17.32
CA GLY A 40 6.54 -15.78 16.87
C GLY A 40 6.15 -16.93 15.98
N GLY A 41 7.18 -17.52 15.38
CA GLY A 41 6.99 -18.42 14.26
C GLY A 41 6.23 -17.74 13.15
N ILE A 42 6.74 -16.61 12.68
CA ILE A 42 6.10 -15.82 11.64
C ILE A 42 6.12 -16.64 10.34
N ASN A 43 5.03 -16.59 9.60
CA ASN A 43 4.85 -17.35 8.36
C ASN A 43 4.48 -16.49 7.16
N GLY A 44 4.02 -15.25 7.36
CA GLY A 44 3.65 -14.45 6.21
C GLY A 44 3.29 -13.01 6.49
N VAL A 45 2.76 -12.41 5.44
CA VAL A 45 2.39 -11.01 5.33
C VAL A 45 0.88 -10.93 5.08
N LEU A 46 0.18 -10.15 5.88
CA LEU A 46 -1.26 -9.97 5.80
C LEU A 46 -1.62 -8.53 5.42
N ILE A 47 -2.34 -8.38 4.33
CA ILE A 47 -2.73 -7.09 3.76
C ILE A 47 -4.17 -6.78 4.14
N HIS A 48 -4.40 -5.56 4.65
CA HIS A 48 -5.71 -5.06 5.06
C HIS A 48 -6.04 -3.74 4.36
N HIS A 49 -7.32 -3.36 4.38
CA HIS A 49 -7.71 -1.97 4.24
C HIS A 49 -8.48 -1.50 5.49
N THR A 50 -8.39 -0.21 5.81
CA THR A 50 -8.94 0.30 7.08
C THR A 50 -10.45 0.54 7.08
N ALA A 51 -11.10 0.50 5.92
CA ALA A 51 -12.52 0.83 5.70
C ALA A 51 -12.88 2.25 6.19
N GLY A 52 -11.91 3.18 6.07
CA GLY A 52 -11.99 4.49 6.70
C GLY A 52 -10.94 5.47 6.16
N ARG A 53 -11.06 6.72 6.59
CA ARG A 53 -10.13 7.82 6.32
C ARG A 53 -9.44 8.24 7.61
N ASP A 54 -8.27 8.85 7.48
CA ASP A 54 -7.48 9.34 8.62
C ASP A 54 -7.27 8.27 9.71
N SER A 55 -7.15 7.02 9.27
CA SER A 55 -7.30 5.81 10.10
C SER A 55 -6.06 5.48 10.93
N ARG A 56 -4.99 6.27 10.82
CA ARG A 56 -3.72 6.05 11.53
C ARG A 56 -3.88 5.99 13.04
N ALA A 57 -4.62 6.93 13.62
CA ALA A 57 -4.81 6.98 15.08
C ALA A 57 -5.66 5.80 15.56
N LEU A 58 -6.64 5.38 14.75
CA LEU A 58 -7.42 4.17 14.99
C LEU A 58 -6.52 2.93 14.96
N CYS A 59 -5.62 2.81 13.98
CA CYS A 59 -4.68 1.67 13.94
C CYS A 59 -3.77 1.61 15.16
N TYR A 60 -3.34 2.77 15.68
CA TYR A 60 -2.51 2.83 16.89
C TYR A 60 -3.30 2.52 18.16
N ASN A 61 -4.39 3.23 18.41
CA ASN A 61 -5.15 3.15 19.66
C ASN A 61 -6.08 1.91 19.71
N GLY A 62 -6.56 1.49 18.55
CA GLY A 62 -7.71 0.61 18.43
C GLY A 62 -9.02 1.31 18.84
N ARG A 63 -9.98 0.50 19.25
CA ARG A 63 -11.32 0.88 19.70
C ARG A 63 -11.69 0.10 20.94
N SER A 64 -12.79 0.47 21.60
CA SER A 64 -13.19 -0.12 22.89
C SER A 64 -13.43 -1.63 22.83
N ASP A 65 -13.97 -2.13 21.72
CA ASP A 65 -14.24 -3.55 21.46
C ASP A 65 -13.05 -4.28 20.79
N LEU A 66 -12.04 -3.55 20.31
CA LEU A 66 -10.83 -4.10 19.71
C LEU A 66 -9.63 -3.21 20.04
N PRO A 67 -8.98 -3.42 21.20
CA PRO A 67 -7.86 -2.60 21.62
C PRO A 67 -6.68 -2.71 20.66
N GLY A 68 -5.98 -1.60 20.46
CA GLY A 68 -4.80 -1.56 19.61
C GLY A 68 -3.59 -2.30 20.21
N PRO A 69 -2.48 -2.36 19.44
CA PRO A 69 -2.36 -1.97 18.04
C PRO A 69 -3.16 -2.89 17.09
N LEU A 70 -3.72 -2.32 16.01
CA LEU A 70 -4.48 -3.05 15.00
C LEU A 70 -3.65 -3.49 13.79
N CYS A 71 -2.36 -3.16 13.76
CA CYS A 71 -1.44 -3.60 12.72
C CYS A 71 0.02 -3.33 13.15
N HIS A 72 0.95 -3.71 12.30
CA HIS A 72 2.37 -3.37 12.47
C HIS A 72 2.71 -2.06 11.74
N THR A 73 2.00 -1.75 10.65
CA THR A 73 2.20 -0.55 9.84
C THR A 73 0.85 -0.02 9.34
N HIS A 74 0.64 1.29 9.42
CA HIS A 74 -0.44 2.01 8.73
C HIS A 74 0.12 2.65 7.44
N LEU A 75 -0.61 2.57 6.33
CA LEU A 75 -0.18 3.13 5.05
C LEU A 75 -1.15 4.21 4.56
N ALA A 76 -0.69 5.45 4.59
CA ALA A 76 -1.44 6.61 4.15
C ALA A 76 -1.56 6.69 2.61
N LYS A 77 -2.49 7.51 2.11
CA LYS A 77 -2.74 7.72 0.68
C LYS A 77 -1.51 8.23 -0.10
N ASP A 78 -0.58 8.91 0.57
CA ASP A 78 0.66 9.43 -0.02
C ASP A 78 1.81 8.38 -0.06
N GLY A 79 1.55 7.15 0.38
CA GLY A 79 2.56 6.08 0.46
C GLY A 79 3.42 6.12 1.72
N THR A 80 3.17 7.01 2.68
CA THR A 80 3.87 7.02 3.97
C THR A 80 3.45 5.82 4.83
N ALA A 81 4.41 4.95 5.14
CA ALA A 81 4.25 3.81 6.03
C ALA A 81 4.58 4.23 7.47
N THR A 82 3.56 4.45 8.30
CA THR A 82 3.73 4.77 9.72
C THR A 82 3.82 3.50 10.55
N MET A 83 4.89 3.36 11.34
CA MET A 83 5.08 2.22 12.24
C MET A 83 4.12 2.29 13.43
N ILE A 84 3.47 1.17 13.75
CA ILE A 84 2.43 1.08 14.79
C ILE A 84 2.83 0.09 15.89
N SER A 85 3.28 -1.11 15.52
CA SER A 85 3.68 -2.18 16.45
C SER A 85 4.93 -2.88 15.95
N SER A 86 5.79 -3.31 16.88
CA SER A 86 6.90 -4.24 16.62
C SER A 86 6.65 -5.65 17.15
N GLY A 87 5.45 -5.93 17.68
CA GLY A 87 5.04 -7.23 18.21
C GLY A 87 3.60 -7.58 17.84
N ARG A 88 3.01 -8.54 18.55
CA ARG A 88 1.62 -9.00 18.35
C ARG A 88 0.66 -7.81 18.25
N ALA A 89 -0.11 -7.79 17.18
CA ALA A 89 -1.19 -6.83 16.94
C ALA A 89 -2.53 -7.55 16.79
N ASN A 90 -3.64 -6.86 17.04
CA ASN A 90 -5.00 -7.36 16.85
C ASN A 90 -5.48 -7.07 15.42
N HIS A 91 -5.04 -7.88 14.45
CA HIS A 91 -5.27 -7.59 13.02
C HIS A 91 -5.86 -8.79 12.24
N ALA A 92 -5.26 -9.98 12.38
CA ALA A 92 -5.69 -11.16 11.63
C ALA A 92 -6.88 -11.87 12.27
N GLY A 93 -6.95 -11.89 13.61
CA GLY A 93 -7.92 -12.70 14.34
C GLY A 93 -7.75 -14.18 14.07
N THR A 94 -8.85 -14.91 13.97
CA THR A 94 -8.85 -16.35 13.68
C THR A 94 -8.71 -16.60 12.19
N ALA A 95 -7.63 -17.29 11.79
CA ALA A 95 -7.41 -17.69 10.41
C ALA A 95 -7.72 -19.18 10.21
N ALA A 96 -8.23 -19.54 9.03
CA ALA A 96 -8.51 -20.91 8.66
C ALA A 96 -7.20 -21.70 8.50
N ARG A 97 -7.17 -22.94 9.00
CA ARG A 97 -5.98 -23.79 8.97
C ARG A 97 -5.54 -24.10 7.53
N ASN A 98 -6.47 -24.36 6.61
CA ASN A 98 -6.15 -24.64 5.22
C ASN A 98 -5.46 -23.45 4.53
N ALA A 99 -5.97 -22.22 4.75
CA ALA A 99 -5.37 -21.00 4.24
C ALA A 99 -3.99 -20.74 4.86
N PHE A 100 -3.88 -20.90 6.18
CA PHE A 100 -2.60 -20.77 6.89
C PHE A 100 -1.56 -21.77 6.35
N ASN A 101 -1.92 -23.04 6.19
CA ASN A 101 -1.00 -24.05 5.66
C ASN A 101 -0.54 -23.71 4.23
N ALA A 102 -1.40 -23.12 3.39
CA ALA A 102 -1.00 -22.66 2.06
C ALA A 102 0.08 -21.58 2.12
N VAL A 103 -0.01 -20.64 3.07
CA VAL A 103 1.03 -19.63 3.34
C VAL A 103 2.32 -20.29 3.82
N VAL A 104 2.23 -21.20 4.80
CA VAL A 104 3.41 -21.90 5.36
C VAL A 104 4.16 -22.69 4.28
N ASN A 105 3.41 -23.30 3.36
CA ASN A 105 3.96 -24.10 2.28
C ASN A 105 4.36 -23.29 1.05
N GLU A 106 4.20 -21.96 1.08
CA GLU A 106 4.39 -21.08 -0.09
C GLU A 106 3.68 -21.61 -1.35
N SER A 107 2.44 -22.05 -1.15
CA SER A 107 1.61 -22.62 -2.23
C SER A 107 1.24 -21.54 -3.24
N SER A 108 1.41 -21.85 -4.52
CA SER A 108 0.95 -21.00 -5.63
C SER A 108 -0.58 -20.91 -5.75
N THR A 109 -1.30 -21.75 -5.00
CA THR A 109 -2.76 -21.71 -4.90
C THR A 109 -3.18 -21.46 -3.45
N HIS A 110 -3.93 -20.38 -3.24
CA HIS A 110 -4.50 -20.01 -1.93
C HIS A 110 -5.96 -20.48 -1.87
N PRO A 111 -6.30 -21.50 -1.06
CA PRO A 111 -7.66 -22.01 -0.97
C PRO A 111 -8.58 -21.02 -0.28
N HIS A 112 -9.89 -21.12 -0.58
CA HIS A 112 -10.88 -20.40 0.21
C HIS A 112 -10.79 -20.80 1.70
N PRO A 113 -10.79 -19.84 2.64
CA PRO A 113 -10.76 -20.14 4.07
C PRO A 113 -11.94 -21.02 4.47
N SER A 114 -11.65 -22.13 5.17
CA SER A 114 -12.69 -23.01 5.68
C SER A 114 -12.52 -23.24 7.18
N ALA A 115 -13.55 -22.89 7.96
CA ALA A 115 -13.60 -23.20 9.38
C ALA A 115 -13.54 -24.71 9.68
N SER A 116 -14.03 -25.56 8.76
CA SER A 116 -13.97 -27.03 8.92
C SER A 116 -12.56 -27.59 8.83
N SER A 117 -11.60 -26.82 8.29
CA SER A 117 -10.18 -27.22 8.30
C SER A 117 -9.53 -27.05 9.69
N GLY A 118 -10.25 -26.46 10.65
CA GLY A 118 -9.70 -25.98 11.92
C GLY A 118 -9.18 -24.55 11.78
N THR A 119 -8.62 -24.03 12.88
CA THR A 119 -8.19 -22.63 12.96
C THR A 119 -6.79 -22.48 13.55
N VAL A 120 -6.21 -21.31 13.29
CA VAL A 120 -5.01 -20.77 13.94
C VAL A 120 -5.27 -19.37 14.46
N ASP A 121 -4.51 -18.98 15.48
CA ASP A 121 -4.41 -17.59 15.89
C ASP A 121 -3.52 -16.82 14.89
N GLY A 122 -4.14 -16.14 13.93
CA GLY A 122 -3.42 -15.41 12.89
C GLY A 122 -2.59 -14.25 13.45
N ASN A 123 -2.99 -13.66 14.58
CA ASN A 123 -2.27 -12.54 15.19
C ASN A 123 -0.86 -12.92 15.66
N ALA A 124 -0.60 -14.22 15.86
CA ALA A 124 0.71 -14.72 16.26
C ALA A 124 1.70 -14.85 15.09
N HIS A 125 1.21 -14.99 13.86
CA HIS A 125 1.99 -15.54 12.74
C HIS A 125 2.17 -14.60 11.54
N PHE A 126 1.49 -13.45 11.50
CA PHE A 126 1.53 -12.55 10.35
C PHE A 126 2.06 -11.16 10.71
N TYR A 127 2.85 -10.57 9.82
CA TYR A 127 3.01 -9.13 9.78
C TYR A 127 1.82 -8.49 9.06
N GLY A 128 1.17 -7.53 9.69
CA GLY A 128 -0.04 -6.87 9.19
C GLY A 128 0.19 -5.42 8.78
N ILE A 129 -0.26 -5.04 7.58
CA ILE A 129 -0.36 -3.64 7.15
C ILE A 129 -1.82 -3.25 6.97
N GLU A 130 -2.16 -2.05 7.46
CA GLU A 130 -3.47 -1.43 7.32
C GLU A 130 -3.38 -0.28 6.31
N ILE A 131 -4.01 -0.45 5.14
CA ILE A 131 -3.94 0.53 4.05
C ILE A 131 -5.15 1.44 4.11
N GLU A 132 -4.93 2.75 4.22
CA GLU A 132 -6.02 3.73 4.30
C GLU A 132 -6.87 3.72 3.02
N ASN A 133 -8.08 3.18 3.12
CA ASN A 133 -9.03 3.07 2.03
C ASN A 133 -10.44 2.81 2.58
N LEU A 134 -11.46 3.32 1.90
CA LEU A 134 -12.87 3.05 2.25
C LEU A 134 -13.33 1.62 1.95
N GLY A 135 -12.56 0.83 1.18
CA GLY A 135 -12.94 -0.53 0.79
C GLY A 135 -13.99 -0.59 -0.32
N THR A 136 -14.29 0.54 -0.96
CA THR A 136 -15.34 0.66 -1.99
C THR A 136 -14.73 0.92 -3.37
N SER A 137 -15.49 0.68 -4.43
CA SER A 137 -15.06 0.99 -5.81
C SER A 137 -14.87 2.50 -6.09
N LYS A 138 -15.30 3.37 -5.17
CA LYS A 138 -15.23 4.84 -5.30
C LYS A 138 -14.00 5.46 -4.66
N ASP A 139 -13.21 4.69 -3.93
CA ASP A 139 -11.96 5.15 -3.30
C ASP A 139 -10.78 4.35 -3.85
N PRO A 140 -10.19 4.76 -4.99
CA PRO A 140 -9.05 4.04 -5.55
C PRO A 140 -7.84 4.13 -4.61
N TYR A 141 -6.94 3.15 -4.72
CA TYR A 141 -5.62 3.21 -4.12
C TYR A 141 -4.73 4.06 -5.06
N PRO A 142 -4.21 5.21 -4.61
CA PRO A 142 -3.25 5.97 -5.41
C PRO A 142 -2.03 5.10 -5.75
N ALA A 143 -1.41 5.35 -6.91
CA ALA A 143 -0.27 4.55 -7.36
C ALA A 143 0.88 4.51 -6.34
N ALA A 144 1.17 5.64 -5.69
CA ALA A 144 2.17 5.73 -4.62
C ALA A 144 1.81 4.86 -3.40
N GLN A 145 0.54 4.83 -3.01
CA GLN A 145 0.07 3.98 -1.91
C GLN A 145 0.18 2.49 -2.27
N TYR A 146 -0.22 2.12 -3.49
CA TYR A 146 -0.14 0.73 -3.94
C TYR A 146 1.32 0.24 -4.07
N ASP A 147 2.20 1.04 -4.69
CA ASP A 147 3.62 0.72 -4.82
C ASP A 147 4.30 0.59 -3.44
N ALA A 148 3.99 1.49 -2.50
CA ALA A 148 4.49 1.39 -1.13
C ALA A 148 4.05 0.09 -0.43
N ALA A 149 2.81 -0.37 -0.66
CA ALA A 149 2.34 -1.66 -0.14
C ALA A 149 3.10 -2.85 -0.75
N VAL A 150 3.35 -2.82 -2.06
CA VAL A 150 4.16 -3.85 -2.74
C VAL A 150 5.57 -3.91 -2.17
N ARG A 151 6.23 -2.75 -2.00
CA ARG A 151 7.56 -2.65 -1.39
C ARG A 151 7.57 -3.12 0.06
N TRP A 152 6.55 -2.75 0.83
CA TRP A 152 6.43 -3.17 2.22
C TRP A 152 6.35 -4.71 2.33
N ALA A 153 5.51 -5.35 1.52
CA ALA A 153 5.41 -6.81 1.49
C ALA A 153 6.70 -7.46 1.00
N ALA A 154 7.28 -6.95 -0.10
CA ALA A 154 8.54 -7.45 -0.65
C ALA A 154 9.71 -7.36 0.34
N ALA A 155 9.79 -6.29 1.14
CA ALA A 155 10.82 -6.12 2.16
C ALA A 155 10.79 -7.23 3.21
N ILE A 156 9.59 -7.59 3.66
CA ILE A 156 9.39 -8.64 4.66
C ILE A 156 9.70 -10.01 4.05
N CYS A 157 9.13 -10.31 2.87
CA CYS A 157 9.42 -11.55 2.15
C CYS A 157 10.93 -11.73 1.92
N ARG A 158 11.61 -10.67 1.45
CA ARG A 158 13.06 -10.69 1.21
C ARG A 158 13.87 -10.90 2.48
N HIS A 159 13.43 -10.35 3.61
CA HIS A 159 14.10 -10.57 4.90
C HIS A 159 14.06 -12.06 5.31
N TYR A 160 12.94 -12.72 5.08
CA TYR A 160 12.74 -14.13 5.48
C TYR A 160 13.08 -15.15 4.38
N GLY A 161 13.40 -14.69 3.17
CA GLY A 161 13.63 -15.57 2.02
C GLY A 161 12.34 -16.17 1.45
N TRP A 162 11.18 -15.57 1.74
CA TRP A 162 9.89 -15.99 1.21
C TRP A 162 9.66 -15.47 -0.21
N SER A 163 8.85 -16.22 -0.94
CA SER A 163 8.20 -15.82 -2.17
C SER A 163 7.00 -14.90 -1.89
N ALA A 164 6.35 -14.46 -2.98
CA ALA A 164 5.11 -13.71 -2.88
C ALA A 164 3.93 -14.56 -2.38
N ASP A 165 4.05 -15.90 -2.36
CA ASP A 165 2.96 -16.78 -1.91
C ASP A 165 2.76 -16.75 -0.39
N SER A 166 3.71 -16.19 0.37
CA SER A 166 3.52 -15.83 1.78
C SER A 166 2.71 -14.54 1.99
N VAL A 167 2.26 -13.87 0.93
CA VAL A 167 1.51 -12.61 0.98
C VAL A 167 0.03 -12.83 0.68
N VAL A 168 -0.81 -12.58 1.67
CA VAL A 168 -2.25 -12.86 1.61
C VAL A 168 -3.08 -11.65 2.05
N GLY A 169 -4.29 -11.55 1.54
CA GLY A 169 -5.29 -10.61 2.03
C GLY A 169 -6.03 -11.15 3.26
N HIS A 170 -6.64 -10.29 4.07
CA HIS A 170 -7.47 -10.75 5.20
C HIS A 170 -8.60 -11.68 4.75
N LYS A 171 -9.22 -11.36 3.61
CA LYS A 171 -10.24 -12.16 2.91
C LYS A 171 -9.77 -13.56 2.48
N GLU A 172 -8.47 -13.76 2.35
CA GLU A 172 -7.87 -15.05 1.95
C GLU A 172 -7.49 -15.90 3.16
N THR A 173 -7.73 -15.42 4.40
CA THR A 173 -7.36 -16.14 5.63
C THR A 173 -8.48 -16.22 6.66
N SER A 174 -9.33 -15.19 6.75
CA SER A 174 -10.35 -15.07 7.79
C SER A 174 -11.49 -16.08 7.61
N ILE A 175 -11.92 -16.69 8.71
CA ILE A 175 -13.15 -17.48 8.77
C ILE A 175 -14.42 -16.63 8.98
N GLU A 176 -14.28 -15.32 9.21
CA GLU A 176 -15.39 -14.40 9.47
C GLU A 176 -15.95 -13.78 8.18
N GLY A 177 -15.41 -14.12 7.00
CA GLY A 177 -15.86 -13.56 5.73
C GLY A 177 -15.44 -12.10 5.51
N LYS A 178 -14.26 -11.72 6.00
CA LYS A 178 -13.69 -10.38 5.80
C LYS A 178 -13.51 -10.08 4.30
N PRO A 179 -13.89 -8.91 3.78
CA PRO A 179 -13.79 -8.60 2.36
C PRO A 179 -12.46 -7.93 1.95
N ASP A 180 -11.61 -7.56 2.90
CA ASP A 180 -10.42 -6.76 2.66
C ASP A 180 -9.15 -7.58 2.33
N PRO A 181 -8.18 -7.03 1.57
CA PRO A 181 -8.20 -5.72 0.92
C PRO A 181 -9.11 -5.74 -0.32
N SER A 182 -9.54 -4.57 -0.79
CA SER A 182 -10.54 -4.48 -1.87
C SER A 182 -9.94 -4.68 -3.28
N PHE A 183 -8.62 -4.77 -3.41
CA PHE A 183 -7.94 -5.06 -4.67
C PHE A 183 -7.71 -6.56 -4.91
N ASP A 184 -7.36 -6.92 -6.14
CA ASP A 184 -7.01 -8.28 -6.55
C ASP A 184 -5.65 -8.70 -5.95
N MET A 185 -5.69 -9.70 -5.08
CA MET A 185 -4.53 -10.26 -4.41
C MET A 185 -3.65 -11.11 -5.34
N THR A 186 -4.19 -11.69 -6.40
CA THR A 186 -3.40 -12.39 -7.43
C THR A 186 -2.50 -11.41 -8.17
N LYS A 187 -3.08 -10.27 -8.59
CA LYS A 187 -2.29 -9.16 -9.14
C LYS A 187 -1.26 -8.64 -8.13
N PHE A 188 -1.66 -8.42 -6.87
CA PHE A 188 -0.73 -7.92 -5.85
C PHE A 188 0.46 -8.86 -5.63
N ARG A 189 0.23 -10.17 -5.48
CA ARG A 189 1.31 -11.17 -5.38
C ARG A 189 2.21 -11.19 -6.59
N ARG A 190 1.66 -11.08 -7.81
CA ARG A 190 2.46 -10.98 -9.03
C ARG A 190 3.41 -9.77 -9.01
N ASP A 191 2.92 -8.62 -8.55
CA ASP A 191 3.71 -7.39 -8.49
C ASP A 191 4.79 -7.49 -7.39
N VAL A 192 4.48 -8.11 -6.24
CA VAL A 192 5.48 -8.46 -5.21
C VAL A 192 6.53 -9.42 -5.76
N ALA A 193 6.13 -10.48 -6.49
CA ALA A 193 7.06 -11.42 -7.10
C ALA A 193 7.97 -10.73 -8.13
N ALA A 194 7.44 -9.81 -8.93
CA ALA A 194 8.22 -9.00 -9.85
C ALA A 194 9.25 -8.14 -9.09
N ARG A 195 8.85 -7.52 -7.98
CA ARG A 195 9.76 -6.75 -7.13
C ARG A 195 10.86 -7.61 -6.50
N LEU A 196 10.53 -8.82 -6.06
CA LEU A 196 11.48 -9.75 -5.44
C LEU A 196 12.59 -10.20 -6.41
N LYS A 197 12.33 -10.26 -7.72
CA LYS A 197 13.33 -10.56 -8.76
C LYS A 197 14.42 -9.48 -8.90
N GLY A 198 14.09 -8.22 -8.58
CA GLY A 198 15.07 -7.13 -8.52
C GLY A 198 15.85 -7.13 -7.20
N SER A 199 17.01 -6.45 -7.18
CA SER A 199 17.71 -6.18 -5.92
C SER A 199 16.94 -5.16 -5.08
N ALA A 200 17.02 -5.26 -3.74
CA ALA A 200 16.40 -4.27 -2.87
C ALA A 200 16.95 -2.87 -3.17
N GLY A 201 16.08 -1.93 -3.52
CA GLY A 201 16.49 -0.59 -3.93
C GLY A 201 16.90 -0.47 -5.40
N SER A 202 16.70 -1.50 -6.25
CA SER A 202 16.95 -1.46 -7.71
C SER A 202 16.07 -0.47 -8.48
N GLY A 203 15.40 0.44 -7.78
CA GLY A 203 14.89 1.68 -8.33
C GLY A 203 16.00 2.69 -8.64
N SER A 204 17.13 2.27 -9.19
CA SER A 204 18.14 3.17 -9.73
C SER A 204 18.87 2.41 -10.81
N VAL A 205 18.57 2.71 -12.07
CA VAL A 205 19.23 2.08 -13.22
C VAL A 205 20.36 2.99 -13.64
N THR A 206 21.58 2.61 -13.26
CA THR A 206 22.81 3.00 -13.95
C THR A 206 23.26 1.81 -14.78
N GLY A 207 22.56 1.53 -15.88
CA GLY A 207 22.96 0.52 -16.87
C GLY A 207 23.76 1.16 -17.99
N THR A 208 24.75 0.45 -18.53
CA THR A 208 25.45 0.88 -19.74
C THR A 208 24.53 0.74 -20.97
N GLU A 209 24.73 1.53 -22.03
CA GLU A 209 23.89 1.49 -23.25
C GLU A 209 23.72 0.07 -23.82
N LYS A 210 24.76 -0.77 -23.74
CA LYS A 210 24.72 -2.17 -24.21
C LYS A 210 23.82 -3.10 -23.38
N GLU A 211 23.62 -2.81 -22.10
CA GLU A 211 22.72 -3.58 -21.24
C GLU A 211 21.25 -3.21 -21.49
N ILE A 212 21.01 -1.95 -21.88
CA ILE A 212 19.68 -1.45 -22.28
C ILE A 212 19.26 -2.03 -23.62
N GLU A 213 20.18 -2.14 -24.58
CA GLU A 213 19.92 -2.67 -25.92
C GLU A 213 19.50 -4.15 -25.92
N ASN A 214 19.99 -4.92 -24.93
CA ASN A 214 19.69 -6.36 -24.79
C ASN A 214 18.51 -6.66 -23.84
N MET A 215 17.86 -5.65 -23.26
CA MET A 215 16.69 -5.85 -22.40
C MET A 215 15.46 -6.24 -23.22
N ASP A 216 14.68 -7.21 -22.73
CA ASP A 216 13.36 -7.48 -23.32
C ASP A 216 12.41 -6.28 -23.12
N LYS A 217 11.46 -6.12 -24.05
CA LYS A 217 10.56 -4.95 -24.10
C LYS A 217 9.77 -4.74 -22.80
N LYS A 218 9.38 -5.81 -22.10
CA LYS A 218 8.57 -5.72 -20.89
C LYS A 218 9.44 -5.30 -19.70
N THR A 219 10.64 -5.84 -19.60
CA THR A 219 11.63 -5.40 -18.61
C THR A 219 12.03 -3.96 -18.85
N ALA A 220 12.39 -3.59 -20.09
CA ALA A 220 12.68 -2.21 -20.45
C ALA A 220 11.50 -1.28 -20.08
N TYR A 221 10.27 -1.66 -20.44
CA TYR A 221 9.10 -0.85 -20.11
C TYR A 221 8.95 -0.63 -18.60
N THR A 222 9.01 -1.71 -17.83
CA THR A 222 8.85 -1.64 -16.37
C THR A 222 9.97 -0.80 -15.75
N THR A 223 11.21 -1.07 -16.13
CA THR A 223 12.40 -0.37 -15.66
C THR A 223 12.33 1.12 -15.91
N PHE A 224 12.01 1.54 -17.14
CA PHE A 224 12.03 2.96 -17.51
C PHE A 224 10.77 3.71 -17.11
N TRP A 225 9.58 3.12 -17.29
CA TRP A 225 8.33 3.86 -17.12
C TRP A 225 7.76 3.80 -15.71
N THR A 226 8.00 2.71 -14.98
CA THR A 226 7.47 2.51 -13.62
C THR A 226 8.53 2.72 -12.54
N GLY A 227 9.76 3.02 -12.95
CA GLY A 227 10.85 3.38 -12.06
C GLY A 227 10.73 4.80 -11.51
N ASP A 228 11.02 5.00 -10.24
CA ASP A 228 10.83 6.27 -9.53
C ASP A 228 12.05 7.20 -9.63
N TYR A 229 12.39 7.64 -10.85
CA TYR A 229 13.66 8.36 -11.13
C TYR A 229 13.49 9.69 -11.85
N ALA A 230 12.30 10.02 -12.37
CA ALA A 230 12.10 11.29 -13.04
C ALA A 230 12.08 12.41 -12.00
N PRO A 231 12.83 13.52 -12.17
CA PRO A 231 12.77 14.63 -11.24
C PRO A 231 11.33 15.14 -11.09
N ALA A 232 10.86 15.21 -9.85
CA ALA A 232 9.54 15.77 -9.56
C ALA A 232 9.49 17.26 -9.96
N PRO A 233 8.34 17.77 -10.45
CA PRO A 233 8.20 19.19 -10.74
C PRO A 233 8.53 20.03 -9.50
N LYS A 234 9.34 21.09 -9.66
CA LYS A 234 9.72 21.97 -8.54
C LYS A 234 8.53 22.64 -7.83
N THR A 235 7.41 22.74 -8.54
CA THR A 235 6.15 23.31 -8.05
C THR A 235 5.27 22.28 -7.33
N ALA A 236 5.61 20.99 -7.39
CA ALA A 236 4.83 19.96 -6.72
C ALA A 236 4.94 20.14 -5.20
N SER A 237 3.81 20.08 -4.50
CA SER A 237 3.75 20.18 -3.03
C SER A 237 4.54 19.08 -2.33
N THR A 238 4.78 17.96 -3.02
CA THR A 238 5.50 16.80 -2.50
C THR A 238 6.98 16.79 -2.87
N VAL A 239 7.51 17.78 -3.60
CA VAL A 239 8.89 17.73 -4.11
C VAL A 239 9.95 17.61 -3.02
N LYS A 240 9.66 18.11 -1.80
CA LYS A 240 10.58 18.04 -0.66
C LYS A 240 10.66 16.63 -0.07
N GLU A 241 9.53 15.93 -0.01
CA GLU A 241 9.42 14.58 0.56
C GLU A 241 9.53 13.48 -0.50
N ASN A 242 9.27 13.80 -1.75
CA ASN A 242 9.34 12.92 -2.91
C ASN A 242 9.98 13.64 -4.11
N PRO A 243 11.32 13.69 -4.16
CA PRO A 243 12.06 14.47 -5.17
C PRO A 243 12.07 13.83 -6.56
N THR A 244 11.63 12.57 -6.67
CA THR A 244 11.58 11.80 -7.92
C THR A 244 10.22 11.14 -8.05
N TRP A 245 9.68 11.07 -9.26
CA TRP A 245 8.41 10.44 -9.62
C TRP A 245 8.63 9.36 -10.69
N MET A 246 7.65 8.48 -10.87
CA MET A 246 7.59 7.60 -12.03
C MET A 246 7.32 8.39 -13.31
N PRO A 247 8.09 8.21 -14.40
CA PRO A 247 7.83 8.87 -15.67
C PRO A 247 6.39 8.66 -16.17
N ILE A 248 5.83 7.46 -16.00
CA ILE A 248 4.45 7.18 -16.41
C ILE A 248 3.44 8.01 -15.60
N SER A 249 3.68 8.24 -14.31
CA SER A 249 2.81 9.06 -13.47
C SER A 249 2.81 10.53 -13.89
N VAL A 250 3.95 11.05 -14.34
CA VAL A 250 4.04 12.41 -14.90
C VAL A 250 3.17 12.53 -16.15
N LEU A 251 3.31 11.57 -17.08
CA LEU A 251 2.54 11.60 -18.34
C LEU A 251 1.04 11.49 -18.11
N VAL A 252 0.61 10.52 -17.30
CA VAL A 252 -0.82 10.34 -16.97
C VAL A 252 -1.36 11.55 -16.22
N GLY A 253 -0.62 12.05 -15.22
CA GLY A 253 -1.01 13.23 -14.45
C GLY A 253 -1.16 14.49 -15.32
N ASN A 254 -0.25 14.71 -16.27
CA ASN A 254 -0.34 15.84 -17.20
C ASN A 254 -1.57 15.74 -18.13
N TYR A 255 -1.86 14.53 -18.64
CA TYR A 255 -3.05 14.31 -19.46
C TYR A 255 -4.33 14.62 -18.66
N GLU A 256 -4.45 14.09 -17.44
CA GLU A 256 -5.60 14.33 -16.58
C GLU A 256 -5.76 15.81 -16.21
N GLN A 257 -4.68 16.51 -15.86
CA GLN A 257 -4.73 17.95 -15.58
C GLN A 257 -5.16 18.75 -16.80
N THR A 258 -4.65 18.41 -17.99
CA THR A 258 -5.03 19.06 -19.24
C THR A 258 -6.51 18.85 -19.56
N SER A 259 -7.02 17.63 -19.33
CA SER A 259 -8.45 17.33 -19.51
C SER A 259 -9.31 18.15 -18.55
N ARG A 260 -8.94 18.24 -17.26
CA ARG A 260 -9.68 19.03 -16.27
C ARG A 260 -9.67 20.52 -16.61
N ALA A 261 -8.51 21.06 -16.98
CA ALA A 261 -8.40 22.46 -17.38
C ALA A 261 -9.33 22.79 -18.57
N ARG A 262 -9.49 21.86 -19.52
CA ARG A 262 -10.44 22.02 -20.63
C ARG A 262 -11.89 22.06 -20.12
N ASP A 263 -12.25 21.21 -19.17
CA ASP A 263 -13.59 21.18 -18.58
C ASP A 263 -13.88 22.46 -17.78
N ASP A 264 -12.90 22.93 -16.99
CA ASP A 264 -12.99 24.18 -16.22
C ASP A 264 -13.15 25.40 -17.15
N ILE A 265 -12.41 25.45 -18.27
CA ILE A 265 -12.56 26.51 -19.29
C ILE A 265 -13.96 26.46 -19.91
N ALA A 266 -14.49 25.28 -20.21
CA ALA A 266 -15.83 25.14 -20.77
C ALA A 266 -16.91 25.61 -19.79
N GLU A 267 -16.72 25.34 -18.50
CA GLU A 267 -17.65 25.81 -17.46
C GLU A 267 -17.56 27.32 -17.24
N LEU A 268 -16.36 27.88 -17.18
CA LEU A 268 -16.15 29.34 -17.13
C LEU A 268 -16.79 30.04 -18.33
N ALA A 269 -16.69 29.48 -19.53
CA ALA A 269 -17.32 30.04 -20.72
C ALA A 269 -18.85 30.11 -20.61
N LYS A 270 -19.48 29.10 -19.99
CA LYS A 270 -20.93 29.13 -19.71
C LYS A 270 -21.27 30.21 -18.69
N GLN A 271 -20.51 30.31 -17.61
CA GLN A 271 -20.75 31.30 -16.56
C GLN A 271 -20.60 32.74 -17.09
N VAL A 272 -19.60 33.01 -17.93
CA VAL A 272 -19.43 34.31 -18.59
C VAL A 272 -20.59 34.62 -19.53
N SER A 273 -21.05 33.64 -20.31
CA SER A 273 -22.22 33.80 -21.18
C SER A 273 -23.49 34.15 -20.39
N GLU A 274 -23.69 33.49 -19.25
CA GLU A 274 -24.83 33.77 -18.37
C GLU A 274 -24.73 35.15 -17.71
N LEU A 275 -23.57 35.52 -17.18
CA LEU A 275 -23.33 36.85 -16.61
C LEU A 275 -23.57 37.96 -17.66
N THR A 276 -23.15 37.72 -18.90
CA THR A 276 -23.37 38.66 -20.02
C THR A 276 -24.86 38.88 -20.29
N LYS A 277 -25.69 37.82 -20.21
CA LYS A 277 -27.16 37.96 -20.33
C LYS A 277 -27.73 38.78 -19.19
N GLN A 278 -27.35 38.49 -17.95
CA GLN A 278 -27.85 39.20 -16.77
C GLN A 278 -27.50 40.69 -16.80
N VAL A 279 -26.27 41.04 -17.20
CA VAL A 279 -25.84 42.44 -17.38
C VAL A 279 -26.67 43.13 -18.46
N SER A 280 -26.94 42.46 -19.59
CA SER A 280 -27.79 42.99 -20.66
C SER A 280 -29.22 43.27 -20.17
N GLU A 281 -29.81 42.35 -19.39
CA GLU A 281 -31.14 42.53 -18.81
C GLU A 281 -31.21 43.68 -17.81
N LEU A 282 -30.22 43.80 -16.93
CA LEU A 282 -30.12 44.93 -16.00
C LEU A 282 -29.98 46.25 -16.75
N SER A 283 -29.16 46.30 -17.81
CA SER A 283 -28.97 47.52 -18.61
C SER A 283 -30.27 48.03 -19.24
N LYS A 284 -31.21 47.14 -19.55
CA LYS A 284 -32.53 47.49 -20.08
C LYS A 284 -33.48 48.07 -19.03
N LYS A 285 -33.27 47.77 -17.74
CA LYS A 285 -34.10 48.26 -16.63
C LYS A 285 -33.66 49.61 -16.08
N VAL A 286 -32.44 50.05 -16.43
CA VAL A 286 -31.85 51.33 -15.97
C VAL A 286 -32.05 52.47 -16.98
N LYS A 287 -32.67 52.18 -18.14
CA LYS A 287 -33.16 53.16 -19.11
C LYS A 287 -34.65 53.41 -18.92
#